data_AF-A0A397TL93-F1
#
_entry.id   AF-A0A397TL93-F1
#
_cell.length_a   1.000
_cell.length_b   1.000
_cell.length_c   1.000
_cell.angle_alpha   90.00
_cell.angle_beta   90.00
_cell.angle_gamma   90.00
#
_symmetry.space_group_name_H-M   'P 1'
#
loop_
_entity.id
_entity.type
_entity.pdbx_description
1 polymer ?
#
loop_
_entity_poly.entity_id
_entity_poly.type
_entity_poly.pdbx_seq_one_letter_code
_entity_poly.pdbx_strand_id
1 'polypeptide(L)'
;MEINFELLESRIVQMKIELLNIVNKKPGYYGSKGLILIGDVLSNLFLFNNLLAYDLVYPKKPIDYLQEVLVPETALHLISQNRSNITNISLEEARKIMEDSANFGDYVHKE
;
A
#
# COMPACT_ATOMS: atom_id res chain seq x y z
N MET A 1 -24.84 19.92 -27.78
CA MET A 1 -24.25 19.40 -26.54
C MET A 1 -22.82 19.90 -26.52
N GLU A 2 -22.54 20.95 -25.76
CA GLU A 2 -21.17 21.48 -25.63
C GLU A 2 -20.44 20.67 -24.56
N ILE A 3 -19.24 20.19 -24.90
CA ILE A 3 -18.37 19.52 -23.95
C ILE A 3 -17.67 20.61 -23.13
N ASN A 4 -17.84 20.59 -21.81
CA ASN A 4 -17.10 21.47 -20.92
C ASN A 4 -15.67 20.91 -20.73
N PHE A 5 -14.70 21.57 -21.37
CA PHE A 5 -13.30 21.15 -21.34
C PHE A 5 -12.66 21.30 -19.95
N GLU A 6 -13.03 22.29 -19.14
CA GLU A 6 -12.52 22.44 -17.76
C GLU A 6 -12.96 21.29 -16.85
N LEU A 7 -14.22 20.86 -17.01
CA LEU A 7 -14.75 19.71 -16.27
C LEU A 7 -14.06 18.40 -16.67
N LEU A 8 -13.70 18.28 -17.96
CA LEU A 8 -12.95 17.13 -18.47
C LEU A 8 -11.53 17.09 -17.90
N GLU A 9 -10.82 18.22 -17.89
CA GLU A 9 -9.47 18.31 -17.31
C GLU A 9 -9.47 17.99 -15.82
N SER A 10 -10.43 18.53 -15.06
CA SER A 10 -10.56 18.25 -13.63
C SER A 10 -10.78 16.76 -13.36
N ARG A 11 -11.60 16.08 -14.19
CA ARG A 11 -11.79 14.62 -14.10
C ARG A 11 -10.55 13.82 -14.46
N ILE A 12 -9.79 14.25 -15.47
CA ILE A 12 -8.54 13.58 -15.85
C ILE A 12 -7.50 13.70 -14.72
N VAL A 13 -7.37 14.87 -14.10
CA VAL A 13 -6.48 15.08 -12.96
C VAL A 13 -6.91 14.22 -11.78
N GLN A 14 -8.21 14.20 -11.45
CA GLN A 14 -8.75 13.38 -10.37
C GLN A 14 -8.50 11.88 -10.61
N MET A 15 -8.79 11.39 -11.82
CA MET A 15 -8.51 10.00 -12.19
C MET A 15 -7.02 9.67 -12.12
N LYS A 16 -6.15 10.61 -12.50
CA LYS A 16 -4.70 10.43 -12.41
C LYS A 16 -4.26 10.32 -10.95
N ILE A 17 -4.81 11.14 -10.05
CA ILE A 17 -4.55 11.06 -8.60
C ILE A 17 -5.04 9.74 -8.03
N GLU A 18 -6.25 9.31 -8.38
CA GLU A 18 -6.82 8.03 -7.94
C GLU A 18 -5.98 6.84 -8.45
N LEU A 19 -5.56 6.87 -9.72
CA LEU A 19 -4.66 5.88 -10.29
C LEU A 19 -3.30 5.89 -9.59
N LEU A 20 -2.74 7.07 -9.30
CA LEU A 20 -1.49 7.19 -8.59
C LEU A 20 -1.60 6.62 -7.17
N ASN A 21 -2.71 6.86 -6.48
CA ASN A 21 -2.99 6.31 -5.16
C ASN A 21 -3.18 4.79 -5.18
N ILE A 22 -3.72 4.22 -6.26
CA ILE A 22 -3.79 2.77 -6.47
C ILE A 22 -2.39 2.19 -6.73
N VAL A 23 -1.59 2.83 -7.58
CA VAL A 23 -0.25 2.37 -7.95
C VAL A 23 0.77 2.52 -6.81
N ASN A 24 0.65 3.59 -6.01
CA ASN A 24 1.53 3.90 -4.88
C ASN A 24 1.22 3.10 -3.61
N LYS A 25 0.27 2.14 -3.66
CA LYS A 25 0.10 1.16 -2.57
C LYS A 25 1.30 0.24 -2.38
N LYS A 26 2.31 0.30 -3.26
CA LYS A 26 3.60 -0.35 -3.04
C LYS A 26 4.31 0.34 -1.86
N PRO A 27 4.64 -0.36 -0.76
CA PRO A 27 5.55 0.11 0.25
C PRO A 27 6.92 0.39 -0.37
N GLY A 28 7.11 1.65 -0.75
CA GLY A 28 8.36 2.15 -1.27
C GLY A 28 9.54 1.90 -0.36
N TYR A 29 9.30 1.94 0.94
CA TYR A 29 10.35 1.77 1.94
C TYR A 29 11.02 0.38 1.90
N TYR A 30 10.27 -0.67 1.54
CA TYR A 30 10.75 -2.06 1.56
C TYR A 30 10.93 -2.68 0.17
N GLY A 31 10.51 -1.98 -0.89
CA GLY A 31 10.57 -2.45 -2.27
C GLY A 31 9.77 -3.73 -2.53
N SER A 32 9.94 -4.30 -3.73
CA SER A 32 9.28 -5.54 -4.16
C SER A 32 9.61 -6.76 -3.29
N LYS A 33 10.85 -6.88 -2.82
CA LYS A 33 11.28 -8.01 -1.96
C LYS A 33 10.61 -7.99 -0.60
N GLY A 34 10.60 -6.84 0.07
CA GLY A 34 9.96 -6.74 1.38
C GLY A 34 8.44 -6.88 1.29
N LEU A 35 7.84 -6.41 0.19
CA LEU A 35 6.46 -6.69 -0.15
C LEU A 35 6.14 -8.18 -0.19
N ILE A 36 6.94 -8.96 -0.93
CA ILE A 36 6.77 -10.41 -1.04
C ILE A 36 6.90 -11.05 0.35
N LEU A 37 7.92 -10.67 1.11
CA LEU A 37 8.14 -11.23 2.45
C LEU A 37 6.99 -10.92 3.42
N ILE A 38 6.50 -9.68 3.44
CA ILE A 38 5.33 -9.30 4.25
C ILE A 38 4.11 -10.12 3.80
N GLY A 39 3.88 -10.22 2.48
CA GLY A 39 2.80 -11.02 1.91
C GLY A 39 2.86 -12.49 2.32
N ASP A 40 4.05 -13.10 2.27
CA ASP A 40 4.27 -14.51 2.64
C ASP A 40 4.00 -14.73 4.14
N VAL A 41 4.51 -13.85 5.00
CA VAL A 41 4.27 -13.94 6.45
C VAL A 41 2.78 -13.79 6.76
N LEU A 42 2.12 -12.79 6.19
CA LEU A 42 0.68 -12.59 6.39
C LEU A 42 -0.15 -13.73 5.80
N SER A 43 0.28 -14.32 4.67
CA SER A 43 -0.42 -15.46 4.08
C SER A 43 -0.35 -16.68 5.01
N ASN A 44 0.81 -16.96 5.59
CA ASN A 44 0.98 -18.01 6.58
C ASN A 44 0.15 -17.76 7.86
N LEU A 45 0.05 -16.51 8.31
CA LEU A 45 -0.71 -16.17 9.51
C LEU A 45 -2.22 -16.24 9.27
N PHE A 46 -2.71 -15.70 8.17
CA PHE A 46 -4.13 -15.40 7.99
C PHE A 46 -4.81 -16.22 6.88
N LEU A 47 -4.15 -16.42 5.74
CA LEU A 47 -4.74 -17.15 4.61
C LEU A 47 -4.72 -18.67 4.84
N PHE A 48 -3.55 -19.25 5.09
CA PHE A 48 -3.42 -20.71 5.18
C PHE A 48 -4.03 -21.30 6.47
N ASN A 49 -4.25 -20.46 7.48
CA ASN A 49 -4.96 -20.83 8.70
C ASN A 49 -6.47 -20.59 8.61
N ASN A 50 -7.01 -20.18 7.45
CA ASN A 50 -8.42 -19.82 7.21
C ASN A 50 -8.97 -18.76 8.18
N LEU A 51 -8.11 -17.91 8.76
CA LEU A 51 -8.53 -16.78 9.60
C LEU A 51 -9.07 -15.64 8.73
N LEU A 52 -8.62 -15.55 7.48
CA LEU A 52 -9.09 -14.58 6.51
C LEU A 52 -10.18 -15.19 5.62
N ALA A 53 -11.37 -15.34 6.18
CA ALA A 53 -12.52 -15.91 5.47
C ALA A 53 -13.22 -14.87 4.57
N TYR A 54 -13.92 -15.34 3.53
CA TYR A 54 -14.53 -14.48 2.51
C TYR A 54 -15.61 -13.54 3.07
N ASP A 55 -16.39 -14.02 4.03
CA ASP A 55 -17.43 -13.26 4.73
C ASP A 55 -16.87 -12.08 5.54
N LEU A 56 -15.64 -12.21 6.04
CA LEU A 56 -14.96 -11.13 6.78
C LEU A 56 -14.39 -10.04 5.87
N VAL A 57 -14.07 -10.37 4.62
CA VAL A 57 -13.34 -9.47 3.69
C VAL A 57 -14.13 -9.07 2.45
N TYR A 58 -15.42 -9.44 2.39
CA TYR A 58 -16.32 -9.05 1.32
C TYR A 58 -16.32 -7.52 1.12
N PRO A 59 -16.31 -7.00 -0.13
CA PRO A 59 -16.50 -7.70 -1.40
C PRO A 59 -15.23 -8.29 -2.03
N LYS A 60 -14.10 -8.27 -1.33
CA LYS A 60 -12.83 -8.78 -1.87
C LYS A 60 -12.67 -10.27 -1.59
N LYS A 61 -11.87 -10.95 -2.43
CA LYS A 61 -11.38 -12.28 -2.09
C LYS A 61 -10.31 -12.14 -1.00
N PRO A 62 -10.13 -13.15 -0.13
CA PRO A 62 -9.11 -13.11 0.91
C PRO A 62 -7.72 -12.70 0.44
N ILE A 63 -7.26 -13.26 -0.69
CA ILE A 63 -5.94 -12.92 -1.24
C ILE A 63 -5.86 -11.47 -1.72
N ASP A 64 -6.93 -10.94 -2.32
CA ASP A 64 -6.98 -9.55 -2.79
C ASP A 64 -7.00 -8.58 -1.60
N TYR A 65 -7.75 -8.91 -0.55
CA TYR A 65 -7.77 -8.14 0.68
C TYR A 65 -6.38 -8.13 1.35
N LEU A 66 -5.72 -9.29 1.43
CA LEU A 66 -4.38 -9.37 1.99
C LEU A 66 -3.40 -8.49 1.23
N GLN A 67 -3.39 -8.54 -0.11
CA GLN A 67 -2.44 -7.80 -0.92
C GLN A 67 -2.74 -6.28 -0.98
N GLU A 68 -4.01 -5.89 -1.04
CA GLU A 68 -4.39 -4.48 -1.25
C GLU A 68 -4.64 -3.69 0.03
N VAL A 69 -4.77 -4.38 1.17
CA VAL A 69 -5.09 -3.80 2.48
C VAL A 69 -4.05 -4.20 3.51
N LEU A 70 -3.95 -5.49 3.87
CA LEU A 70 -3.10 -5.91 4.99
C LEU A 70 -1.62 -5.70 4.75
N VAL A 71 -1.13 -5.97 3.53
CA VAL A 71 0.28 -5.78 3.18
C VAL A 71 0.67 -4.28 3.28
N PRO A 72 -0.06 -3.33 2.64
CA PRO A 72 0.19 -1.90 2.83
C PRO A 72 0.07 -1.42 4.28
N GLU A 73 -0.95 -1.85 5.01
CA GLU A 73 -1.15 -1.47 6.41
C GLU A 73 -0.02 -1.99 7.32
N THR A 74 0.41 -3.23 7.10
CA THR A 74 1.53 -3.81 7.85
C THR A 74 2.81 -3.06 7.56
N ALA A 75 3.08 -2.73 6.29
CA ALA A 75 4.26 -1.96 5.93
C ALA A 75 4.27 -0.56 6.57
N LEU A 76 3.12 0.11 6.62
CA LEU A 76 2.96 1.39 7.31
C LEU A 76 3.33 1.30 8.80
N HIS A 77 2.79 0.29 9.49
CA HIS A 77 3.10 0.07 10.90
C HIS A 77 4.57 -0.29 11.13
N LEU A 78 5.17 -1.11 10.26
CA LEU A 78 6.60 -1.43 10.34
C LEU A 78 7.47 -0.17 10.16
N ILE A 79 7.11 0.74 9.27
CA ILE A 79 7.82 2.03 9.11
C ILE A 79 7.71 2.86 10.39
N SER A 80 6.51 2.96 10.96
CA SER A 80 6.28 3.65 12.23
C SER A 80 7.12 3.05 13.37
N GLN A 81 7.14 1.72 13.49
CA GLN A 81 7.94 0.99 14.49
C GLN A 81 9.45 1.13 14.28
N ASN A 82 9.93 1.08 13.04
CA ASN A 82 11.35 1.26 12.75
C ASN A 82 11.83 2.66 13.17
N ARG A 83 10.97 3.66 13.03
CA ARG A 83 11.26 5.05 13.37
C ARG A 83 11.03 5.36 14.84
N SER A 84 10.10 4.68 15.52
CA SER A 84 9.82 4.89 16.96
C SER A 84 11.02 4.58 17.85
N ASN A 85 11.96 3.75 17.38
CA ASN A 85 13.27 3.55 18.03
C ASN A 85 14.16 4.81 18.05
N ILE A 86 13.85 5.81 17.22
CA ILE A 86 14.59 7.08 17.11
C ILE A 86 13.72 8.24 17.59
N THR A 87 12.47 8.31 17.12
CA THR A 87 11.46 9.32 17.46
C THR A 87 10.08 8.72 17.30
N ASN A 88 9.17 8.95 18.25
CA ASN A 88 7.78 8.50 18.10
C ASN A 88 7.12 9.25 16.93
N ILE A 89 6.96 8.58 15.78
CA ILE A 89 6.33 9.17 14.60
C ILE A 89 4.87 8.74 14.49
N SER A 90 4.03 9.65 14.03
CA SER A 90 2.64 9.37 13.70
C SER A 90 2.53 8.43 12.50
N LEU A 91 1.39 7.75 12.36
CA LEU A 91 1.10 6.96 11.16
C LEU A 91 1.06 7.82 9.90
N GLU A 92 0.70 9.10 10.02
CA GLU A 92 0.68 10.03 8.90
C GLU A 92 2.10 10.35 8.40
N GLU A 93 3.05 10.53 9.30
CA GLU A 93 4.46 10.67 8.93
C GLU A 93 5.02 9.37 8.34
N ALA A 94 4.65 8.22 8.88
CA ALA A 94 5.02 6.92 8.31
C ALA A 94 4.49 6.74 6.88
N ARG A 95 3.26 7.21 6.61
CA ARG A 95 2.64 7.19 5.27
C ARG A 95 3.43 8.07 4.32
N LYS A 96 3.80 9.28 4.74
CA LYS A 96 4.62 10.17 3.93
C LYS A 96 5.99 9.56 3.61
N ILE A 97 6.64 8.93 4.60
CA ILE A 97 7.91 8.21 4.39
C ILE A 97 7.73 7.06 3.38
N MET A 98 6.64 6.31 3.49
CA MET A 98 6.32 5.21 2.57
C MET A 98 6.19 5.70 1.13
N GLU A 99 5.49 6.82 0.92
CA GLU A 99 5.29 7.47 -0.38
C GLU A 99 6.59 8.07 -0.94
N ASP A 100 7.32 8.83 -0.12
CA ASP A 100 8.60 9.46 -0.51
C ASP A 100 9.64 8.39 -0.89
N SER A 101 9.55 7.20 -0.30
CA SER A 101 10.46 6.08 -0.55
C SER A 101 10.06 5.22 -1.74
N ALA A 102 8.90 5.46 -2.39
CA ALA A 102 8.37 4.64 -3.50
C ALA A 102 9.39 4.37 -4.61
N ASN A 103 10.07 5.43 -5.05
CA ASN A 103 11.06 5.32 -6.12
C ASN A 103 12.40 4.74 -5.65
N PHE A 104 12.71 4.83 -4.36
CA PHE A 104 14.00 4.45 -3.81
C PHE A 104 14.09 2.97 -3.45
N GLY A 105 13.04 2.37 -2.86
CA GLY A 105 13.09 0.94 -2.52
C GLY A 105 13.22 0.04 -3.74
N ASP A 106 12.57 0.39 -4.85
CA ASP A 106 12.73 -0.33 -6.11
C ASP A 106 14.13 -0.15 -6.70
N TYR A 107 14.88 0.89 -6.35
CA TYR A 107 16.28 1.05 -6.76
C TYR A 107 17.24 0.24 -5.86
N VAL A 108 17.06 0.29 -4.55
CA VAL A 108 17.93 -0.40 -3.57
C VAL A 108 17.75 -1.91 -3.58
N HIS A 109 16.53 -2.39 -3.85
CA HIS A 109 16.20 -3.81 -3.82
C HIS A 109 16.05 -4.43 -5.22
N LYS A 110 16.52 -3.74 -6.27
CA LYS A 110 16.74 -4.32 -7.60
C LYS A 110 17.87 -5.35 -7.50
N GLU A 111 17.50 -6.62 -7.51
CA GLU A 111 18.36 -7.71 -7.98
C GLU A 111 17.86 -8.17 -9.35
#